data_AF-A0A0N0U370-F1
#
_entry.id   AF-A0A0N0U370-F1
#
_cell.length_a   1.000
_cell.length_b   1.000
_cell.length_c   1.000
_cell.angle_alpha   90.00
_cell.angle_beta   90.00
_cell.angle_gamma   90.00
#
_symmetry.space_group_name_H-M   'P 1'
#
loop_
_entity.id
_entity.type
_entity.pdbx_description
1 polymer ?
#
loop_
_entity_poly.entity_id
_entity_poly.type
_entity_poly.pdbx_seq_one_letter_code
_entity_poly.pdbx_strand_id
1 'polypeptide(L)'
;MKRYRFLCLFFFTALLVSTDAAKGGGGRGGTRRGGGRVYKSRMPILIPHRNPASVNYYENKDGARIVKASHFELDYMLGRKITFFCMATGFPRPKITWLKDGIELYHHKFFQVHEWPVGNDTLKSKMEIDPATQKDAGYYECQADNQYAVDRRGFRTDYVMISY
;
A
#
# COMPACT_ATOMS: atom_id res chain seq x y z
N MET A 1 -0.28 -75.95 1.74
CA MET A 1 1.10 -76.34 1.38
C MET A 1 2.05 -75.15 1.61
N LYS A 2 3.33 -75.39 1.96
CA LYS A 2 4.54 -74.51 1.96
C LYS A 2 4.28 -72.97 1.83
N ARG A 3 4.50 -72.07 2.80
CA ARG A 3 5.61 -71.78 3.77
C ARG A 3 7.00 -71.49 3.15
N TYR A 4 7.31 -70.20 3.05
CA TYR A 4 8.62 -69.51 3.13
C TYR A 4 8.31 -68.18 3.86
N ARG A 5 8.90 -67.70 4.97
CA ARG A 5 10.26 -67.75 5.57
C ARG A 5 11.35 -67.09 4.73
N PHE A 6 11.80 -65.91 5.17
CA PHE A 6 13.23 -65.60 5.33
C PHE A 6 13.45 -64.53 6.42
N LEU A 7 14.34 -64.82 7.37
CA LEU A 7 14.99 -63.83 8.25
C LEU A 7 16.17 -63.19 7.49
N CYS A 8 16.58 -61.99 7.88
CA CYS A 8 17.99 -61.62 7.90
C CYS A 8 18.26 -60.63 9.06
N LEU A 9 19.12 -61.04 10.00
CA LEU A 9 19.69 -60.20 11.05
C LEU A 9 21.17 -59.96 10.72
N PHE A 10 21.64 -58.72 10.93
CA PHE A 10 23.00 -58.25 11.23
C PHE A 10 24.24 -59.08 10.80
N PHE A 11 25.28 -58.40 10.30
CA PHE A 11 26.45 -58.10 11.14
C PHE A 11 27.37 -56.98 10.57
N PHE A 12 28.13 -56.40 11.49
CA PHE A 12 29.04 -55.26 11.45
C PHE A 12 30.05 -55.16 10.29
N THR A 13 30.44 -53.91 9.96
CA THR A 13 31.84 -53.44 10.21
C THR A 13 31.83 -51.93 10.49
N ALA A 14 32.75 -51.47 11.34
CA ALA A 14 32.90 -50.07 11.72
C ALA A 14 34.30 -49.55 11.35
N LEU A 15 34.40 -48.29 10.94
CA LEU A 15 35.66 -47.53 10.92
C LEU A 15 35.42 -46.12 11.45
N LEU A 16 36.30 -45.71 12.36
CA LEU A 16 36.27 -44.43 13.07
C LEU A 16 37.14 -43.40 12.34
N VAL A 17 36.66 -42.16 12.22
CA VAL A 17 37.50 -40.99 11.96
C VAL A 17 37.02 -39.84 12.86
N SER A 18 37.89 -39.41 13.78
CA SER A 18 37.80 -38.15 14.54
C SER A 18 38.42 -37.02 13.69
N THR A 19 38.30 -35.72 13.97
CA THR A 19 37.62 -34.97 15.05
C THR A 19 36.51 -34.07 14.39
N ASP A 20 35.98 -32.94 14.88
CA ASP A 20 36.23 -32.09 16.06
C ASP A 20 34.97 -31.31 16.49
N ALA A 21 35.07 -30.47 17.52
CA ALA A 21 33.99 -29.65 18.04
C ALA A 21 34.18 -28.14 17.78
N ALA A 22 33.12 -27.47 17.31
CA ALA A 22 33.00 -26.01 17.34
C ALA A 22 31.69 -25.59 18.03
N LYS A 23 31.82 -24.80 19.10
CA LYS A 23 30.74 -24.31 19.96
C LYS A 23 30.21 -22.96 19.49
N GLY A 24 28.90 -22.73 19.66
CA GLY A 24 28.29 -21.38 19.67
C GLY A 24 27.08 -21.25 18.72
N GLY A 25 25.95 -20.69 19.13
CA GLY A 25 25.56 -20.21 20.47
C GLY A 25 24.06 -19.89 20.49
N GLY A 26 23.39 -20.12 21.62
CA GLY A 26 21.96 -19.87 21.75
C GLY A 26 21.64 -18.38 21.92
N GLY A 27 20.58 -17.90 21.26
CA GLY A 27 20.07 -16.53 21.39
C GLY A 27 18.55 -16.48 21.50
N ARG A 28 18.03 -16.52 22.75
CA ARG A 28 16.64 -16.14 23.04
C ARG A 28 16.58 -14.64 23.32
N GLY A 29 15.74 -13.92 22.57
CA GLY A 29 15.41 -12.51 22.84
C GLY A 29 14.74 -11.86 21.62
N GLY A 30 13.67 -11.09 21.75
CA GLY A 30 12.86 -10.81 22.93
C GLY A 30 11.58 -10.07 22.53
N THR A 31 10.55 -10.12 23.37
CA THR A 31 9.25 -9.47 23.12
C THR A 31 9.35 -7.94 23.25
N ARG A 32 9.13 -7.22 22.13
CA ARG A 32 8.76 -5.79 22.12
C ARG A 32 7.60 -5.62 21.11
N ARG A 33 6.35 -5.64 21.57
CA ARG A 33 5.55 -4.45 21.95
C ARG A 33 5.50 -3.37 20.87
N GLY A 34 4.32 -3.27 20.22
CA GLY A 34 3.68 -2.00 19.87
C GLY A 34 4.41 -1.07 18.91
N GLY A 35 4.49 -1.44 17.63
CA GLY A 35 4.64 -0.46 16.55
C GLY A 35 3.26 -0.04 16.04
N GLY A 36 2.82 1.19 16.32
CA GLY A 36 1.59 1.73 15.73
C GLY A 36 1.69 1.75 14.20
N ARG A 37 0.54 1.68 13.50
CA ARG A 37 0.48 1.81 12.04
C ARG A 37 0.83 3.24 11.62
N VAL A 38 2.12 3.54 11.56
CA VAL A 38 2.64 4.77 11.02
C VAL A 38 2.39 4.76 9.52
N TYR A 39 1.31 5.42 9.08
CA TYR A 39 1.08 5.82 7.69
C TYR A 39 2.09 6.92 7.29
N LYS A 40 3.38 6.63 7.41
CA LYS A 40 4.39 7.32 6.61
C LYS A 40 4.11 6.89 5.18
N SER A 41 3.80 7.85 4.31
CA SER A 41 3.84 7.67 2.86
C SER A 41 5.14 6.92 2.55
N ARG A 42 5.03 5.69 2.03
CA ARG A 42 6.22 4.85 1.84
C ARG A 42 7.07 5.55 0.80
N MET A 43 8.17 6.17 1.23
CA MET A 43 9.29 6.41 0.32
C MET A 43 9.57 5.06 -0.36
N PRO A 44 9.58 5.00 -1.70
CA PRO A 44 9.78 3.74 -2.40
C PRO A 44 11.11 3.15 -1.92
N ILE A 45 11.11 1.84 -1.67
CA ILE A 45 12.32 1.13 -1.26
C ILE A 45 13.32 1.26 -2.41
N LEU A 46 14.33 2.11 -2.24
CA LEU A 46 15.45 2.22 -3.16
C LEU A 46 16.33 0.97 -2.99
N ILE A 47 15.93 -0.11 -3.65
CA ILE A 47 16.71 -1.35 -3.69
C ILE A 47 18.05 -1.02 -4.40
N PRO A 48 19.21 -1.14 -3.73
CA PRO A 48 20.48 -0.65 -4.28
C PRO A 48 21.03 -1.48 -5.44
N HIS A 49 20.41 -2.64 -5.73
CA HIS A 49 20.63 -3.42 -6.95
C HIS A 49 19.48 -3.23 -7.94
N ARG A 50 19.32 -2.00 -8.42
CA ARG A 50 18.31 -1.63 -9.42
C ARG A 50 18.79 -2.11 -10.79
N ASN A 51 18.20 -3.18 -11.33
CA ASN A 51 18.39 -3.55 -12.75
C ASN A 51 18.10 -2.30 -13.61
N PRO A 52 18.98 -1.84 -14.51
CA PRO A 52 18.76 -0.62 -15.28
C PRO A 52 17.44 -0.63 -16.07
N ALA A 53 16.94 -1.81 -16.49
CA ALA A 53 15.62 -1.93 -17.10
C ALA A 53 14.45 -1.51 -16.19
N SER A 54 14.59 -1.66 -14.86
CA SER A 54 13.57 -1.24 -13.89
C SER A 54 13.51 0.27 -13.69
N VAL A 55 14.59 1.00 -14.00
CA VAL A 55 14.61 2.48 -13.97
C VAL A 55 13.58 3.01 -14.97
N ASN A 56 13.64 2.52 -16.21
CA ASN A 56 12.71 2.89 -17.29
C ASN A 56 11.24 2.54 -16.98
N TYR A 57 10.99 1.53 -16.13
CA TYR A 57 9.64 1.18 -15.69
C TYR A 57 9.08 2.20 -14.69
N TYR A 58 9.86 2.53 -13.64
CA TYR A 58 9.42 3.49 -12.61
C TYR A 58 9.48 4.96 -13.05
N GLU A 59 10.31 5.29 -14.04
CA GLU A 59 10.53 6.66 -14.55
C GLU A 59 9.95 6.85 -15.96
N ASN A 60 8.96 6.03 -16.34
CA ASN A 60 8.29 6.16 -17.63
C ASN A 60 7.59 7.53 -17.74
N LYS A 61 8.00 8.33 -18.74
CA LYS A 61 7.43 9.65 -19.08
C LYS A 61 5.91 9.65 -19.29
N ASP A 62 5.34 8.52 -19.73
CA ASP A 62 3.93 8.35 -20.05
C ASP A 62 3.14 7.77 -18.84
N GLY A 63 3.82 7.51 -17.72
CA GLY A 63 3.24 7.02 -16.47
C GLY A 63 2.23 7.98 -15.82
N ALA A 64 1.32 7.42 -15.02
CA ALA A 64 0.39 8.22 -14.21
C ALA A 64 1.17 9.06 -13.19
N ARG A 65 0.84 10.36 -13.14
CA ARG A 65 1.44 11.31 -12.19
C ARG A 65 0.38 12.31 -11.73
N ILE A 66 0.22 12.45 -10.42
CA ILE A 66 -0.69 13.41 -9.78
C ILE A 66 0.00 14.77 -9.78
N VAL A 67 -0.58 15.73 -10.50
CA VAL A 67 -0.05 17.09 -10.64
C VAL A 67 -0.64 18.07 -9.62
N LYS A 68 -1.86 17.81 -9.11
CA LYS A 68 -2.51 18.57 -8.03
C LYS A 68 -3.41 17.65 -7.22
N ALA A 69 -3.46 17.84 -5.90
CA ALA A 69 -4.38 17.15 -4.99
C ALA A 69 -4.73 18.05 -3.80
N SER A 70 -5.70 17.64 -2.99
CA SER A 70 -6.00 18.25 -1.67
C SER A 70 -4.76 18.25 -0.75
N HIS A 71 -4.69 19.25 0.13
CA HIS A 71 -3.57 19.47 1.05
C HIS A 71 -3.47 18.44 2.16
N PHE A 72 -2.26 18.27 2.71
CA PHE A 72 -1.86 17.21 3.65
C PHE A 72 -2.73 17.07 4.92
N GLU A 73 -3.28 18.18 5.42
CA GLU A 73 -4.22 18.23 6.53
C GLU A 73 -5.41 19.12 6.13
N LEU A 74 -6.64 18.65 6.36
CA LEU A 74 -7.88 19.36 6.07
C LEU A 74 -8.88 19.21 7.21
N ASP A 75 -9.11 20.29 7.94
CA ASP A 75 -10.16 20.36 8.96
C ASP A 75 -11.52 20.67 8.33
N TYR A 76 -12.58 20.02 8.83
CA TYR A 76 -13.94 20.26 8.36
C TYR A 76 -14.98 20.48 9.46
N MET A 77 -16.07 21.14 9.09
CA MET A 77 -17.21 21.38 9.98
C MET A 77 -18.22 20.24 9.84
N LEU A 78 -18.68 19.70 10.98
CA LEU A 78 -19.75 18.70 11.02
C LEU A 78 -21.05 19.24 10.40
N GLY A 79 -21.78 18.37 9.70
CA GLY A 79 -23.04 18.73 9.04
C GLY A 79 -22.89 19.61 7.79
N ARG A 80 -21.67 19.98 7.38
CA ARG A 80 -21.39 20.71 6.15
C ARG A 80 -20.89 19.76 5.06
N LYS A 81 -20.96 20.22 3.80
CA LYS A 81 -20.34 19.52 2.69
C LYS A 81 -18.83 19.68 2.72
N ILE A 82 -18.11 18.57 2.51
CA ILE A 82 -16.65 18.56 2.31
C ILE A 82 -16.32 18.16 0.88
N THR A 83 -15.14 18.54 0.41
CA THR A 83 -14.73 18.38 -0.98
C THR A 83 -13.24 18.11 -1.06
N PHE A 84 -12.89 17.07 -1.82
CA PHE A 84 -11.53 16.69 -2.14
C PHE A 84 -11.31 16.77 -3.64
N PHE A 85 -10.07 17.02 -4.04
CA PHE A 85 -9.69 17.19 -5.44
C PHE A 85 -8.41 16.42 -5.75
N CYS A 86 -8.35 15.82 -6.92
CA CYS A 86 -7.15 15.17 -7.44
C CYS A 86 -7.11 15.35 -8.97
N MET A 87 -5.93 15.63 -9.52
CA MET A 87 -5.71 15.83 -10.95
C MET A 87 -4.44 15.09 -11.35
N ALA A 88 -4.57 14.18 -12.30
CA ALA A 88 -3.49 13.32 -12.75
C ALA A 88 -3.31 13.35 -14.27
N THR A 89 -2.05 13.29 -14.70
CA THR A 89 -1.61 13.27 -16.10
C THR A 89 -0.95 11.93 -16.41
N GLY A 90 -1.12 11.41 -17.62
CA GLY A 90 -0.44 10.20 -18.12
C GLY A 90 -0.98 9.78 -19.49
N PHE A 91 -0.25 8.95 -20.21
CA PHE A 91 -0.67 8.43 -21.51
C PHE A 91 -0.55 6.89 -21.56
N PRO A 92 -1.62 6.11 -21.73
CA PRO A 92 -3.03 6.48 -21.68
C PRO A 92 -3.44 7.27 -20.44
N ARG A 93 -4.59 7.97 -20.54
CA ARG A 93 -5.13 8.78 -19.44
C ARG A 93 -5.25 7.95 -18.16
N PRO A 94 -4.75 8.43 -17.01
CA PRO A 94 -4.85 7.68 -15.77
C PRO A 94 -6.29 7.59 -15.27
N LYS A 95 -6.64 6.44 -14.68
CA LYS A 95 -7.84 6.29 -13.84
C LYS A 95 -7.53 6.84 -12.45
N ILE A 96 -8.47 7.54 -11.83
CA ILE A 96 -8.36 7.95 -10.42
C ILE A 96 -9.26 7.04 -9.56
N THR A 97 -8.70 6.52 -8.47
CA THR A 97 -9.43 5.80 -7.41
C THR A 97 -9.22 6.55 -6.09
N TRP A 98 -10.30 6.71 -5.32
CA TRP A 98 -10.27 7.31 -3.99
C TRP A 98 -10.29 6.22 -2.91
N LEU A 99 -9.47 6.37 -1.88
CA LEU A 99 -9.40 5.47 -0.73
C LEU A 99 -9.55 6.25 0.58
N LYS A 100 -10.15 5.61 1.60
CA LYS A 100 -10.12 6.04 3.00
C LYS A 100 -9.52 4.93 3.86
N ASP A 101 -8.54 5.26 4.67
CA ASP A 101 -7.85 4.35 5.61
C ASP A 101 -7.32 3.05 4.94
N GLY A 102 -7.03 3.12 3.63
CA GLY A 102 -6.56 2.01 2.79
C GLY A 102 -7.67 1.20 2.10
N ILE A 103 -8.94 1.57 2.24
CA ILE A 103 -10.11 0.93 1.62
C ILE A 103 -10.61 1.80 0.45
N GLU A 104 -10.86 1.20 -0.72
CA GLU A 104 -11.45 1.90 -1.87
C GLU A 104 -12.86 2.40 -1.56
N LEU A 105 -13.15 3.65 -1.93
CA LEU A 105 -14.44 4.29 -1.74
C LEU A 105 -15.30 4.16 -3.01
N TYR A 106 -16.44 3.51 -2.88
CA TYR A 106 -17.43 3.37 -3.95
C TYR A 106 -18.52 4.43 -3.86
N HIS A 107 -19.09 4.80 -5.01
CA HIS A 107 -20.21 5.73 -5.12
C HIS A 107 -21.40 5.32 -4.24
N HIS A 108 -21.88 6.22 -3.39
CA HIS A 108 -23.10 6.00 -2.61
C HIS A 108 -23.81 7.33 -2.31
N LYS A 109 -25.03 7.29 -1.72
CA LYS A 109 -25.91 8.46 -1.57
C LYS A 109 -25.26 9.73 -0.97
N PHE A 110 -24.30 9.57 -0.06
CA PHE A 110 -23.61 10.66 0.65
C PHE A 110 -22.17 10.88 0.17
N PHE A 111 -21.72 10.12 -0.83
CA PHE A 111 -20.36 10.12 -1.38
C PHE A 111 -20.45 10.19 -2.91
N GLN A 112 -20.17 11.37 -3.47
CA GLN A 112 -20.28 11.64 -4.89
C GLN A 112 -18.89 11.85 -5.49
N VAL A 113 -18.60 11.20 -6.61
CA VAL A 113 -17.37 11.39 -7.38
C VAL A 113 -17.75 11.97 -8.73
N HIS A 114 -17.08 13.05 -9.10
CA HIS A 114 -17.27 13.77 -10.35
C HIS A 114 -15.93 13.83 -11.09
N GLU A 115 -15.92 13.34 -12.32
CA GLU A 115 -14.69 13.25 -13.12
C GLU A 115 -14.82 14.06 -14.41
N TRP A 116 -13.76 14.79 -14.74
CA TRP A 116 -13.68 15.61 -15.95
C TRP A 116 -12.37 15.33 -16.69
N PRO A 117 -12.45 14.79 -17.93
CA PRO A 117 -11.36 14.81 -18.88
C PRO A 117 -10.82 16.23 -19.10
N VAL A 118 -9.50 16.37 -19.22
CA VAL A 118 -8.86 17.61 -19.67
C VAL A 118 -7.87 17.26 -20.79
N GLY A 119 -8.27 17.51 -22.03
CA GLY A 119 -7.56 16.98 -23.20
C GLY A 119 -7.54 15.45 -23.20
N ASN A 120 -6.52 14.87 -23.84
CA ASN A 120 -6.42 13.42 -23.96
C ASN A 120 -5.81 12.79 -22.68
N ASP A 121 -4.78 13.41 -22.10
CA ASP A 121 -3.86 12.75 -21.18
C ASP A 121 -4.14 13.04 -19.70
N THR A 122 -5.11 13.90 -19.40
CA THR A 122 -5.35 14.38 -18.03
C THR A 122 -6.77 14.07 -17.56
N LEU A 123 -6.88 13.62 -16.30
CA LEU A 123 -8.15 13.46 -15.59
C LEU A 123 -8.16 14.35 -14.34
N LYS A 124 -9.26 15.09 -14.14
CA LYS A 124 -9.61 15.73 -12.87
C LYS A 124 -10.69 14.89 -12.20
N SER A 125 -10.54 14.61 -10.92
CA SER A 125 -11.55 13.94 -10.09
C SER A 125 -11.81 14.80 -8.84
N LYS A 126 -13.09 15.02 -8.53
CA LYS A 126 -13.55 15.70 -7.31
C LYS A 126 -14.47 14.75 -6.57
N MET A 127 -14.25 14.67 -5.27
CA MET A 127 -14.98 13.80 -4.37
C MET A 127 -15.69 14.67 -3.34
N GLU A 128 -16.99 14.49 -3.16
CA GLU A 128 -17.83 15.27 -2.24
C GLU A 128 -18.49 14.34 -1.22
N ILE A 129 -18.46 14.73 0.06
CA ILE A 129 -19.21 14.08 1.14
C ILE A 129 -20.18 15.11 1.73
N ASP A 130 -21.47 14.79 1.73
CA ASP A 130 -22.54 15.68 2.17
C ASP A 130 -23.72 14.88 2.78
N PRO A 131 -24.09 15.09 4.05
CA PRO A 131 -23.42 15.91 5.06
C PRO A 131 -22.20 15.18 5.68
N ALA A 132 -21.14 15.92 6.00
CA ALA A 132 -19.98 15.35 6.70
C ALA A 132 -20.27 15.04 8.17
N THR A 133 -19.72 13.92 8.64
CA THR A 133 -19.91 13.36 9.98
C THR A 133 -18.57 13.13 10.68
N GLN A 134 -18.60 12.78 11.97
CA GLN A 134 -17.38 12.42 12.72
C GLN A 134 -16.69 11.15 12.18
N LYS A 135 -17.39 10.33 11.39
CA LYS A 135 -16.84 9.09 10.78
C LYS A 135 -16.00 9.36 9.53
N ASP A 136 -16.11 10.57 8.98
CA ASP A 136 -15.37 11.03 7.80
C ASP A 136 -13.97 11.59 8.15
N ALA A 137 -13.57 11.51 9.43
CA ALA A 137 -12.19 11.72 9.84
C ALA A 137 -11.36 10.47 9.51
N GLY A 138 -10.14 10.65 9.01
CA GLY A 138 -9.27 9.55 8.60
C GLY A 138 -8.15 9.98 7.67
N TYR A 139 -7.47 9.01 7.05
CA TYR A 139 -6.49 9.27 5.99
C TYR A 139 -7.12 8.95 4.64
N TYR A 140 -7.25 9.95 3.78
CA TYR A 140 -7.72 9.80 2.41
C TYR A 140 -6.54 9.76 1.44
N GLU A 141 -6.67 8.99 0.37
CA GLU A 141 -5.67 8.87 -0.69
C GLU A 141 -6.35 8.88 -2.05
N CYS A 142 -5.90 9.73 -2.97
CA CYS A 142 -6.15 9.52 -4.39
C CYS A 142 -5.00 8.73 -5.01
N GLN A 143 -5.35 7.64 -5.68
CA GLN A 143 -4.45 6.81 -6.48
C GLN A 143 -4.74 7.09 -7.96
N ALA A 144 -3.71 7.48 -8.71
CA ALA A 144 -3.76 7.60 -10.16
C ALA A 144 -3.04 6.39 -10.78
N ASP A 145 -3.71 5.68 -11.68
CA ASP A 145 -3.25 4.41 -12.24
C ASP A 145 -3.28 4.43 -13.77
N ASN A 146 -2.17 4.01 -14.39
CA ASN A 146 -2.01 3.76 -15.82
C ASN A 146 -1.06 2.56 -16.00
N GLN A 147 -1.11 1.89 -17.15
CA GLN A 147 -0.31 0.68 -17.47
C GLN A 147 1.20 0.79 -17.23
N TYR A 148 1.73 2.01 -17.14
CA TYR A 148 3.16 2.29 -16.94
C TYR A 148 3.54 2.67 -15.50
N ALA A 149 2.64 3.25 -14.70
CA ALA A 149 2.96 3.70 -13.34
C ALA A 149 1.69 3.95 -12.50
N VAL A 150 1.85 3.86 -11.18
CA VAL A 150 0.84 4.24 -10.18
C VAL A 150 1.42 5.33 -9.28
N ASP A 151 0.76 6.50 -9.21
CA ASP A 151 1.09 7.58 -8.28
C ASP A 151 -0.01 7.71 -7.21
N ARG A 152 0.35 8.16 -6.01
CA ARG A 152 -0.55 8.24 -4.85
C ARG A 152 -0.29 9.52 -4.08
N ARG A 153 -1.35 10.25 -3.77
CA ARG A 153 -1.32 11.42 -2.87
C ARG A 153 -2.41 11.27 -1.83
N GLY A 154 -2.01 11.32 -0.57
CA GLY A 154 -2.95 11.26 0.55
C GLY A 154 -2.70 12.34 1.58
N PHE A 155 -3.72 12.53 2.40
CA PHE A 155 -3.87 13.61 3.37
C PHE A 155 -4.79 13.15 4.50
N ARG A 156 -4.66 13.79 5.65
CA ARG A 156 -5.48 13.51 6.82
C ARG A 156 -6.64 14.51 6.91
N THR A 157 -7.81 14.03 7.31
CA THR A 157 -8.96 14.86 7.67
C THR A 157 -9.27 14.71 9.15
N ASP A 158 -9.66 15.81 9.77
CA ASP A 158 -10.22 15.84 11.13
C ASP A 158 -11.36 16.87 11.18
N TYR A 159 -12.17 16.85 12.25
CA TYR A 159 -13.32 17.75 12.38
C TYR A 159 -13.13 18.79 13.49
N VAL A 160 -13.54 20.02 13.21
CA VAL A 160 -13.61 21.09 14.22
C VAL A 160 -15.01 21.15 14.84
N MET A 161 -15.05 21.11 16.17
CA MET A 161 -16.27 21.36 16.94
C MET A 161 -16.35 22.86 17.24
N ILE A 162 -17.29 23.56 16.60
CA ILE A 162 -17.59 24.95 16.96
C ILE A 162 -18.45 24.93 18.22
N SER A 163 -17.84 25.21 19.37
CA SER A 163 -18.57 25.63 20.57
C SER A 163 -18.98 27.10 20.41
N TYR A 164 -20.29 27.36 20.48
CA TYR A 164 -20.86 28.69 20.65
C TYR A 164 -21.15 28.96 22.13
#